data_AF-A0A0R3TE50-F1
#
_entry.id   AF-A0A0R3TE50-F1
#
_cell.length_a   1.000
_cell.length_b   1.000
_cell.length_c   1.000
_cell.angle_alpha   90.00
_cell.angle_beta   90.00
_cell.angle_gamma   90.00
#
_symmetry.space_group_name_H-M   'P 1'
#
loop_
_entity.id
_entity.type
_entity.pdbx_description
1 polymer ?
#
loop_
_entity_poly.entity_id
_entity_poly.type
_entity_poly.pdbx_seq_one_letter_code
_entity_poly.pdbx_strand_id
1 'polypeptide(L)'
;MGGREAKPHSWPWQSALYVRPFGDSAANKGVVESPFCGATLISHQWLITAAHCLSELVPDRILTVGQVFNVEMEMDVTIVAKIGDHNRGKDDGPQEVTRAIQAAIIHPDYRRGYSERGFDVALLKLEEPVKFGKITMLLYVTAYEFLN
;
A
#
# COMPACT_ATOMS: atom_id res chain seq x y z
N MET A 1 -17.48 -18.40 -4.36
CA MET A 1 -16.61 -17.56 -5.22
C MET A 1 -16.77 -18.01 -6.67
N GLY A 2 -16.73 -17.08 -7.65
CA GLY A 2 -16.97 -17.33 -9.09
C GLY A 2 -16.64 -16.11 -9.97
N GLY A 3 -15.49 -15.47 -9.72
CA GLY A 3 -15.06 -14.24 -10.40
C GLY A 3 -14.65 -14.43 -11.87
N ARG A 4 -14.38 -13.30 -12.56
CA ARG A 4 -13.85 -13.23 -13.93
C ARG A 4 -12.68 -12.27 -13.99
N GLU A 5 -11.81 -12.42 -14.99
CA GLU A 5 -10.70 -11.51 -15.23
C GLU A 5 -11.20 -10.06 -15.38
N ALA A 6 -10.50 -9.12 -14.75
CA ALA A 6 -10.76 -7.70 -14.95
C ALA A 6 -10.36 -7.30 -16.37
N LYS A 7 -10.98 -6.26 -16.93
CA LYS A 7 -10.45 -5.66 -18.15
C LYS A 7 -9.10 -5.01 -17.81
N PRO A 8 -8.04 -5.20 -18.62
CA PRO A 8 -6.76 -4.54 -18.39
C PRO A 8 -6.92 -3.05 -18.12
N HIS A 9 -6.29 -2.58 -17.04
CA HIS A 9 -6.26 -1.17 -16.62
C HIS A 9 -7.62 -0.54 -16.26
N SER A 10 -8.68 -1.34 -16.07
CA SER A 10 -10.00 -0.84 -15.67
C SER A 10 -10.09 -0.38 -14.20
N TRP A 11 -9.10 -0.76 -13.38
CA TRP A 11 -8.97 -0.37 -11.97
C TRP A 11 -7.63 0.35 -11.75
N PRO A 12 -7.46 1.56 -12.31
CA PRO A 12 -6.17 2.26 -12.34
C PRO A 12 -5.61 2.64 -10.96
N TRP A 13 -6.47 2.65 -9.92
CA TRP A 13 -6.09 2.87 -8.53
C TRP A 13 -5.64 1.60 -7.81
N GLN A 14 -5.84 0.42 -8.39
CA GLN A 14 -5.47 -0.85 -7.76
C GLN A 14 -3.96 -0.94 -7.59
N SER A 15 -3.55 -1.22 -6.36
CA SER A 15 -2.14 -1.31 -5.99
C SER A 15 -1.89 -2.60 -5.21
N ALA A 16 -0.76 -3.24 -5.50
CA ALA A 16 -0.29 -4.43 -4.80
C ALA A 16 0.92 -4.04 -3.93
N LEU A 17 0.92 -4.50 -2.67
CA LEU A 17 2.00 -4.23 -1.73
C LEU A 17 2.94 -5.42 -1.61
N TYR A 18 4.23 -5.15 -1.76
CA TYR A 18 5.33 -6.09 -1.68
C TYR A 18 6.27 -5.70 -0.55
N VAL A 19 6.92 -6.68 0.07
CA VAL A 19 7.90 -6.47 1.14
C VAL A 19 9.26 -7.01 0.69
N ARG A 20 10.32 -6.32 1.08
CA ARG A 20 11.71 -6.79 1.00
C ARG A 20 12.44 -6.48 2.32
N PRO A 21 13.49 -7.24 2.66
CA PRO A 21 14.36 -6.91 3.79
C PRO A 21 14.91 -5.48 3.67
N PHE A 22 15.00 -4.77 4.79
CA PHE A 22 15.61 -3.44 4.82
C PHE A 22 17.10 -3.50 4.43
N GLY A 23 17.57 -2.51 3.67
CA GLY A 23 18.94 -2.46 3.16
C GLY A 23 19.22 -3.34 1.94
N ASP A 24 18.27 -4.17 1.47
CA ASP A 24 18.43 -4.92 0.23
C ASP A 24 18.21 -4.01 -0.99
N SER A 25 19.33 -3.48 -1.50
CA SER A 25 19.37 -2.67 -2.72
C SER A 25 19.38 -3.52 -4.00
N ALA A 26 19.46 -4.85 -3.90
CA ALA A 26 19.42 -5.71 -5.07
C ALA A 26 17.96 -5.88 -5.50
N ALA A 27 17.59 -5.24 -6.61
CA ALA A 27 16.25 -5.33 -7.21
C ALA A 27 15.74 -6.77 -7.48
N ASN A 28 16.58 -7.80 -7.32
CA ASN A 28 16.34 -9.17 -7.75
C ASN A 28 16.69 -10.27 -6.70
N LYS A 29 17.00 -9.93 -5.44
CA LYS A 29 17.11 -10.92 -4.35
C LYS A 29 16.15 -10.51 -3.24
N GLY A 30 15.25 -11.40 -2.84
CA GLY A 30 14.40 -11.19 -1.65
C GLY A 30 13.07 -10.46 -1.85
N VAL A 31 12.68 -10.06 -3.06
CA VAL A 31 11.29 -9.64 -3.32
C VAL A 31 10.41 -10.87 -3.17
N VAL A 32 9.48 -10.85 -2.21
CA VAL A 32 8.42 -11.87 -2.16
C VAL A 32 7.65 -11.78 -3.48
N GLU A 33 7.66 -12.82 -4.31
CA GLU A 33 7.04 -12.78 -5.65
C GLU A 33 5.52 -12.53 -5.59
N SER A 34 4.91 -12.80 -4.44
CA SER A 34 3.50 -12.52 -4.17
C SER A 34 3.33 -11.24 -3.35
N PRO A 35 2.36 -10.37 -3.69
CA PRO A 35 1.99 -9.28 -2.81
C PRO A 35 1.42 -9.83 -1.50
N PHE A 36 1.75 -9.18 -0.39
CA PHE A 36 1.22 -9.56 0.93
C PHE A 36 -0.12 -8.87 1.23
N CYS A 37 -0.36 -7.71 0.61
CA CYS A 37 -1.60 -6.95 0.75
C CYS A 37 -1.96 -6.17 -0.51
N GLY A 38 -3.19 -5.64 -0.54
CA GLY A 38 -3.63 -4.65 -1.52
C GLY A 38 -3.62 -3.23 -0.95
N ALA A 39 -3.66 -2.24 -1.83
CA ALA A 39 -3.87 -0.84 -1.49
C ALA A 39 -4.62 -0.14 -2.63
N THR A 40 -5.14 1.05 -2.33
CA THR A 40 -5.84 1.91 -3.30
C THR A 40 -5.18 3.27 -3.37
N LEU A 41 -4.87 3.74 -4.58
CA LEU A 41 -4.35 5.09 -4.80
C LEU A 41 -5.46 6.14 -4.64
N ILE A 42 -5.28 7.03 -3.66
CA ILE A 42 -6.23 8.08 -3.30
C ILE A 42 -5.71 9.50 -3.57
N SER A 43 -4.39 9.66 -3.77
CA SER A 43 -3.80 10.90 -4.29
C SER A 43 -2.51 10.59 -5.06
N HIS A 44 -1.83 11.62 -5.60
CA HIS A 44 -0.57 11.45 -6.32
C HIS A 44 0.52 10.75 -5.49
N GLN A 45 0.46 10.88 -4.16
CA GLN A 45 1.50 10.38 -3.27
C GLN A 45 0.95 9.61 -2.06
N TRP A 46 -0.36 9.31 -2.06
CA TRP A 46 -1.01 8.63 -0.95
C TRP A 46 -1.82 7.42 -1.43
N LEU A 47 -1.60 6.30 -0.76
CA LEU A 47 -2.40 5.10 -0.83
C LEU A 47 -3.20 4.94 0.48
N ILE A 48 -4.34 4.27 0.40
CA ILE A 48 -5.06 3.73 1.55
C ILE A 48 -4.96 2.19 1.54
N THR A 49 -4.80 1.60 2.70
CA THR A 49 -4.76 0.15 2.92
C THR A 49 -5.36 -0.19 4.30
N ALA A 50 -5.35 -1.45 4.68
CA ALA A 50 -5.74 -1.89 6.01
C ALA A 50 -4.59 -1.71 7.02
N ALA A 51 -4.89 -1.40 8.27
CA ALA A 51 -3.86 -1.26 9.30
C ALA A 51 -3.21 -2.60 9.66
N HIS A 52 -3.97 -3.70 9.59
CA HIS A 52 -3.43 -5.04 9.81
C HIS A 52 -2.34 -5.41 8.80
N CYS A 53 -2.39 -4.89 7.56
CA CYS A 53 -1.34 -5.10 6.57
C CYS A 53 0.04 -4.64 7.08
N LEU A 54 0.11 -3.60 7.90
CA LEU A 54 1.36 -3.14 8.50
C LEU A 54 1.68 -3.90 9.78
N SER A 55 0.71 -4.04 10.69
CA SER A 55 0.98 -4.58 12.02
C SER A 55 1.21 -6.10 12.06
N GLU A 56 0.66 -6.85 11.11
CA GLU A 56 0.88 -8.29 10.98
C GLU A 56 2.20 -8.62 10.27
N LEU A 57 2.73 -7.67 9.48
CA LEU A 57 4.01 -7.83 8.81
C LEU A 57 5.19 -7.86 9.80
N VAL A 58 5.04 -7.21 10.94
CA VAL A 58 6.05 -7.12 12.00
C VAL A 58 5.46 -7.52 13.34
N PRO A 59 5.20 -8.83 13.54
CA PRO A 59 4.39 -9.28 14.66
C PRO A 59 5.03 -9.08 16.04
N ASP A 60 6.35 -8.88 16.08
CA ASP A 60 7.12 -8.68 17.32
C ASP A 60 7.35 -7.19 17.64
N ARG A 61 6.74 -6.27 16.87
CA ARG A 61 6.87 -4.81 17.05
C ARG A 61 5.54 -4.16 17.42
N ILE A 62 5.61 -3.09 18.21
CA ILE A 62 4.49 -2.20 18.47
C ILE A 62 4.67 -0.99 17.55
N LEU A 63 3.72 -0.77 16.65
CA LEU A 63 3.76 0.35 15.70
C LEU A 63 3.10 1.59 16.29
N THR A 64 3.66 2.75 15.96
CA THR A 64 3.04 4.06 16.22
C THR A 64 1.67 4.18 15.53
N VAL A 65 0.65 4.64 16.27
CA VAL A 65 -0.71 4.92 15.76
C VAL A 65 -1.05 6.40 15.88
N GLY A 66 -1.92 6.91 15.00
CA GLY A 66 -2.37 8.30 15.01
C GLY A 66 -1.32 9.32 14.60
N GLN A 67 -0.10 8.90 14.30
CA GLN A 67 1.01 9.77 13.92
C GLN A 67 1.73 9.22 12.67
N VAL A 68 2.40 10.11 11.95
CA VAL A 68 3.25 9.72 10.82
C VAL A 68 4.51 9.07 11.35
N PHE A 69 4.84 7.88 10.89
CA PHE A 69 6.14 7.24 11.12
C PHE A 69 6.80 6.85 9.81
N ASN A 70 8.13 6.79 9.80
CA ASN A 70 8.88 6.28 8.65
C ASN A 70 8.85 4.74 8.67
N VAL A 71 8.46 4.14 7.55
CA VAL A 71 8.23 2.69 7.46
C VAL A 71 9.52 1.91 7.71
N GLU A 72 10.61 2.29 7.07
CA GLU A 72 11.87 1.56 7.18
C GLU A 72 12.45 1.63 8.60
N MET A 73 12.39 2.80 9.25
CA MET A 73 12.90 2.97 10.61
C MET A 73 12.07 2.23 11.66
N GLU A 74 10.73 2.24 11.54
CA GLU A 74 9.85 1.62 12.53
C GLU A 74 9.79 0.09 12.35
N MET A 75 9.75 -0.36 11.09
CA MET A 75 9.41 -1.74 10.74
C MET A 75 10.63 -2.58 10.33
N ASP A 76 11.78 -1.97 10.03
CA ASP A 76 13.00 -2.66 9.55
C ASP A 76 12.74 -3.50 8.28
N VAL A 77 11.83 -3.02 7.44
CA VAL A 77 11.50 -3.57 6.12
C VAL A 77 11.27 -2.43 5.14
N THR A 78 11.53 -2.68 3.85
CA THR A 78 11.04 -1.78 2.80
C THR A 78 9.75 -2.33 2.23
N ILE A 79 8.71 -1.49 2.18
CA ILE A 79 7.45 -1.79 1.49
C ILE A 79 7.47 -1.09 0.13
N VAL A 80 7.04 -1.81 -0.90
CA VAL A 80 6.94 -1.33 -2.27
C VAL A 80 5.51 -1.50 -2.76
N ALA A 81 4.93 -0.44 -3.33
CA ALA A 81 3.66 -0.48 -4.03
C ALA A 81 3.90 -0.60 -5.53
N LYS A 82 3.27 -1.59 -6.16
CA LYS A 82 3.16 -1.74 -7.61
C LYS A 82 1.73 -1.35 -8.01
N ILE A 83 1.59 -0.27 -8.77
CA ILE A 83 0.34 0.46 -9.02
C ILE A 83 -0.03 0.30 -10.50
N GLY A 84 -1.30 -0.02 -10.78
CA GLY A 84 -1.82 -0.11 -12.15
C GLY A 84 -1.51 -1.41 -12.90
N ASP A 85 -0.93 -2.39 -12.21
CA ASP A 85 -0.61 -3.73 -12.74
C ASP A 85 -1.88 -4.55 -13.04
N HIS A 86 -1.85 -5.30 -14.16
CA HIS A 86 -2.92 -6.22 -14.54
C HIS A 86 -2.46 -7.69 -14.43
N ASN A 87 -1.24 -8.00 -14.85
CA ASN A 87 -0.67 -9.35 -14.83
C ASN A 87 0.49 -9.49 -13.83
N ARG A 88 0.19 -10.08 -12.68
CA ARG A 88 1.20 -10.42 -11.68
C ARG A 88 2.32 -11.26 -12.30
N GLY A 89 3.56 -10.79 -12.18
CA GLY A 89 4.76 -11.49 -12.67
C GLY A 89 5.12 -11.22 -14.13
N LYS A 90 4.38 -10.36 -14.82
CA LYS A 90 4.76 -9.82 -16.13
C LYS A 90 5.00 -8.32 -16.03
N ASP A 91 5.95 -7.81 -16.79
CA ASP A 91 6.07 -6.38 -17.03
C ASP A 91 4.95 -5.96 -18.00
N ASP A 92 3.94 -5.26 -17.48
CA ASP A 92 2.84 -4.69 -18.27
C ASP A 92 3.25 -3.35 -18.95
N GLY A 93 4.53 -3.00 -18.89
CA GLY A 93 5.14 -1.87 -19.57
C GLY A 93 4.98 -0.55 -18.80
N PRO A 94 5.09 0.60 -19.47
CA PRO A 94 5.22 1.92 -18.82
C PRO A 94 3.97 2.38 -18.05
N GLN A 95 2.90 1.59 -18.06
CA GLN A 95 1.65 1.86 -17.33
C GLN A 95 1.71 1.38 -15.87
N GLU A 96 2.65 0.49 -15.56
CA GLU A 96 2.91 0.00 -14.22
C GLU A 96 3.87 0.95 -13.52
N VAL A 97 3.52 1.35 -12.29
CA VAL A 97 4.34 2.26 -11.49
C VAL A 97 4.72 1.59 -10.17
N THR A 98 6.02 1.42 -9.97
CA THR A 98 6.58 0.88 -8.72
C THR A 98 7.15 2.01 -7.87
N ARG A 99 6.73 2.08 -6.60
CA ARG A 99 7.17 3.12 -5.64
C ARG A 99 7.40 2.53 -4.26
N ALA A 100 8.49 2.93 -3.61
CA ALA A 100 8.69 2.63 -2.20
C ALA A 100 7.72 3.44 -1.32
N ILE A 101 7.37 2.89 -0.17
CA ILE A 101 6.60 3.57 0.87
C ILE A 101 7.58 4.25 1.83
N GLN A 102 7.54 5.58 1.88
CA GLN A 102 8.37 6.37 2.78
C GLN A 102 7.83 6.37 4.22
N ALA A 103 6.52 6.55 4.36
CA ALA A 103 5.90 6.77 5.65
C ALA A 103 4.48 6.19 5.71
N ALA A 104 3.98 5.96 6.91
CA ALA A 104 2.63 5.49 7.15
C ALA A 104 1.95 6.25 8.29
N ILE A 105 0.61 6.24 8.26
CA ILE A 105 -0.26 6.68 9.36
C ILE A 105 -1.26 5.55 9.60
N ILE A 106 -1.20 4.93 10.77
CA ILE A 106 -2.22 3.96 11.22
C ILE A 106 -3.30 4.74 11.96
N HIS A 107 -4.58 4.38 11.76
CA HIS A 107 -5.69 5.01 12.47
C HIS A 107 -5.45 5.01 14.00
N PRO A 108 -5.67 6.13 14.72
CA PRO A 108 -5.37 6.24 16.15
C PRO A 108 -6.07 5.18 17.01
N ASP A 109 -7.30 4.82 16.65
CA ASP A 109 -8.08 3.80 17.37
C ASP A 109 -7.86 2.36 16.90
N TYR A 110 -6.95 2.13 15.94
CA TYR A 110 -6.65 0.77 15.49
C TYR A 110 -6.08 -0.07 16.64
N ARG A 111 -6.64 -1.26 16.83
CA ARG A 111 -6.17 -2.23 17.81
C ARG A 111 -5.85 -3.54 17.11
N ARG A 112 -4.57 -3.90 17.11
CA ARG A 112 -4.10 -5.16 16.55
C ARG A 112 -4.83 -6.35 17.19
N GLY A 113 -5.25 -7.31 16.37
CA GLY A 113 -6.03 -8.48 16.81
C GLY A 113 -7.53 -8.21 17.03
N TYR A 114 -8.00 -6.99 16.75
CA TYR A 114 -9.40 -6.59 16.85
C TYR A 114 -9.88 -5.85 15.59
N SER A 115 -9.32 -6.16 14.42
CA SER A 115 -9.65 -5.51 13.14
C SER A 115 -11.15 -5.59 12.81
N GLU A 116 -11.83 -6.65 13.26
CA GLU A 116 -13.28 -6.84 13.12
C GLU A 116 -14.11 -5.79 13.87
N ARG A 117 -13.50 -5.06 14.82
CA ARG A 117 -14.13 -3.98 15.59
C ARG A 117 -14.00 -2.61 14.93
N GLY A 118 -13.36 -2.52 13.76
CA GLY A 118 -13.20 -1.30 12.99
C GLY A 118 -11.80 -0.68 13.10
N PHE A 119 -11.66 0.51 12.52
CA PHE A 119 -10.40 1.28 12.47
C PHE A 119 -9.22 0.55 11.80
N ASP A 120 -9.50 -0.51 11.05
CA ASP A 120 -8.52 -1.26 10.27
C ASP A 120 -8.19 -0.51 8.97
N VAL A 121 -7.60 0.67 9.12
CA VAL A 121 -7.28 1.57 8.03
C VAL A 121 -5.93 2.26 8.29
N ALA A 122 -5.13 2.35 7.24
CA ALA A 122 -3.86 3.06 7.25
C ALA A 122 -3.66 3.82 5.94
N LEU A 123 -2.95 4.94 6.03
CA LEU A 123 -2.46 5.70 4.89
C LEU A 123 -0.99 5.40 4.68
N LEU A 124 -0.59 5.21 3.43
CA LEU A 124 0.80 5.04 3.03
C LEU A 124 1.22 6.19 2.13
N LYS A 125 2.35 6.81 2.46
CA LYS A 125 2.96 7.87 1.66
C LYS A 125 4.03 7.29 0.76
N LEU A 126 3.90 7.50 -0.54
CA LEU A 126 4.91 7.13 -1.53
C LEU A 126 6.16 8.01 -1.37
N GLU A 127 7.35 7.44 -1.61
CA GLU A 127 8.61 8.19 -1.64
C GLU A 127 8.60 9.27 -2.73
N GLU A 128 8.05 8.94 -3.91
CA GLU A 128 7.86 9.87 -5.02
C GLU A 128 6.40 9.88 -5.52
N PRO A 129 5.87 11.03 -5.94
CA PRO A 129 4.54 11.10 -6.55
C PRO A 129 4.43 10.26 -7.83
N VAL A 130 3.24 9.71 -8.06
CA VAL A 130 2.83 9.14 -9.34
C VAL A 130 2.34 10.26 -10.24
N LYS A 131 2.79 10.26 -11.50
CA LYS A 131 2.26 11.15 -12.54
C LYS A 131 0.94 10.57 -13.05
N PHE A 132 -0.15 11.31 -12.93
CA PHE A 132 -1.42 10.86 -13.49
C PHE A 132 -1.37 10.87 -15.01
N GLY A 133 -1.73 9.74 -15.59
CA GLY A 133 -1.99 9.56 -17.02
C GLY A 133 -3.33 8.87 -17.22
N LYS A 134 -3.60 8.34 -18.42
CA LYS A 134 -4.86 7.63 -18.73
C LYS A 134 -5.21 6.49 -17.77
N ILE A 135 -4.24 5.99 -16.99
CA ILE A 135 -4.31 4.74 -16.22
C ILE A 135 -3.90 4.95 -14.74
N THR A 136 -3.77 6.19 -14.29
CA THR A 136 -3.66 6.47 -12.85
C THR A 136 -4.68 7.53 -12.52
N MET A 137 -5.84 7.08 -12.07
CA MET A 137 -6.97 7.92 -11.73
C MET A 137 -7.31 7.67 -10.28
N LEU A 138 -7.62 8.75 -9.56
CA LEU A 138 -7.94 8.67 -8.15
C LEU A 138 -9.30 8.02 -7.95
N LEU A 139 -9.37 7.16 -6.95
CA LEU A 139 -10.65 6.88 -6.33
C LEU A 139 -11.05 8.12 -5.52
N TYR A 140 -12.13 8.79 -5.93
CA TYR A 140 -12.72 9.84 -5.11
C TYR A 140 -13.33 9.21 -3.86
N VAL A 141 -12.69 9.42 -2.72
CA VAL A 141 -13.28 9.10 -1.42
C VAL A 141 -14.14 10.30 -1.01
N THR A 142 -15.44 10.09 -0.84
CA THR A 142 -16.31 11.11 -0.24
C THR A 142 -15.91 11.27 1.23
N ALA A 143 -15.25 12.37 1.57
CA ALA A 143 -15.03 12.75 2.95
C ALA A 143 -16.39 13.17 3.55
N TYR A 144 -16.98 12.30 4.37
CA TYR A 144 -17.85 12.79 5.44
C TYR A 144 -16.91 13.27 6.54
N GLU A 145 -17.02 14.56 6.87
CA GLU A 145 -16.22 15.34 7.83
C GLU A 145 -15.42 14.50 8.85
N PHE A 146 -14.13 14.27 8.57
CA PHE A 146 -13.15 13.70 9.51
C PHE A 146 -12.40 14.82 10.26
N LEU A 147 -13.10 15.90 10.62
CA LEU A 147 -12.59 16.98 11.45
C LEU A 147 -13.74 17.55 12.29
N ASN A 148 -13.96 16.95 13.45
CA ASN A 148 -14.49 17.62 14.64
C ASN A 148 -13.75 17.07 15.85
#